data_AF-A0A4Y6PNJ1-F1
#
_entry.id   AF-A0A4Y6PNJ1-F1
#
_cell.length_a   1.000
_cell.length_b   1.000
_cell.length_c   1.000
_cell.angle_alpha   90.00
_cell.angle_beta   90.00
_cell.angle_gamma   90.00
#
_symmetry.space_group_name_H-M   'P 1'
#
loop_
_entity.id
_entity.type
_entity.pdbx_description
1 polymer ?
#
loop_
_entity_poly.entity_id
_entity_poly.type
_entity_poly.pdbx_seq_one_letter_code
_entity_poly.pdbx_strand_id
1 'polypeptide(L)'
;MRAVKKSLLALSCAVITAGTACGPATDDDTNNGQLEPSADCSEAPELTPEMVNGGKTLAGGSCYRVNTRITVNDGTLTIEPGVVIEFAENAYMQVTADGRINAAGTADAPIFFTGVEQIRGHWRGVLVETNSTDNAFDHVVMEYGGGDNWSGAGNSLVMLRVVGKLKITNSTFRESANWALQAYKEADLSGFADNTFESNETPAWLSPDRVSDMAGTSEFVDNDNQYVQVSFSNGASITADGTWKDVGVPYRISDRTFINAEWTLDPGVTVENEEEVQILVNTDGGVIRALGEEGNPVTFRGVEALRGHWQGIEVASNTADNLFQHTVVEHGGGYLWSGDPSSYGALRVVGKMEIVDSTFRENANYALKAFEQSDLRGFANNTFENNDVPMWIAPDRVGEMAGTSQFTGNDEQIVKVSHTNGASVSTDQSWKDVGVPYRVVDRTFVNAALTIEAGVTVEFGEEDELHVEEEGSLIVAGTADNPVLITGVNKVEGYWHGIGFKSNSTANSISHATIEYGGSNAWSGNTNNQSTIFLAKGTLDLESTAINYSEGHGIYIADGAAISSCEGVTFDGNVKENVFNDSSPEAACNLI
;
A
#
# COMPACT_ATOMS: atom_id res chain seq x y z
N MET A 1 47.35 -6.81 -1.69
CA MET A 1 47.60 -8.23 -1.32
C MET A 1 46.89 -8.54 -0.01
N ARG A 2 45.73 -9.19 -0.07
CA ARG A 2 45.16 -10.01 1.01
C ARG A 2 44.09 -10.88 0.36
N ALA A 3 44.37 -12.17 0.26
CA ALA A 3 43.53 -13.17 -0.37
C ALA A 3 42.49 -13.68 0.63
N VAL A 4 41.23 -13.68 0.23
CA VAL A 4 40.13 -14.31 0.96
C VAL A 4 40.01 -15.75 0.44
N LYS A 5 40.20 -16.73 1.34
CA LYS A 5 40.00 -18.16 1.07
C LYS A 5 38.50 -18.46 1.11
N LYS A 6 37.94 -18.96 0.01
CA LYS A 6 36.64 -19.63 -0.04
C LYS A 6 36.82 -21.09 0.41
N SER A 7 36.05 -21.51 1.41
CA SER A 7 35.97 -22.90 1.88
C SER A 7 34.83 -23.61 1.16
N LEU A 8 35.16 -24.57 0.30
CA LEU A 8 34.23 -25.54 -0.29
C LEU A 8 34.07 -26.71 0.70
N LEU A 9 32.84 -26.99 1.13
CA LEU A 9 32.50 -28.22 1.86
C LEU A 9 32.27 -29.32 0.83
N ALA A 10 33.14 -30.33 0.80
CA ALA A 10 32.99 -31.54 -0.01
C ALA A 10 32.30 -32.61 0.85
N LEU A 11 31.11 -33.06 0.44
CA LEU A 11 30.40 -34.17 1.06
C LEU A 11 30.90 -35.48 0.43
N SER A 12 31.44 -36.38 1.25
CA SER A 12 32.02 -37.66 0.84
C SER A 12 30.92 -38.68 0.52
N CYS A 13 30.94 -39.21 -0.71
CA CYS A 13 30.11 -40.33 -1.13
C CYS A 13 30.83 -41.65 -0.80
N ALA A 14 30.23 -42.49 0.05
CA ALA A 14 30.77 -43.80 0.40
C ALA A 14 30.36 -44.85 -0.65
N VAL A 15 31.36 -45.52 -1.21
CA VAL A 15 31.21 -46.63 -2.16
C VAL A 15 30.88 -47.91 -1.40
N ILE A 16 29.76 -48.56 -1.72
CA ILE A 16 29.49 -49.96 -1.37
C ILE A 16 29.36 -50.77 -2.67
N THR A 17 30.12 -51.86 -2.71
CA THR A 17 30.35 -52.75 -3.86
C THR A 17 29.17 -53.65 -4.20
N ALA A 18 29.09 -53.96 -5.49
CA ALA A 18 28.07 -54.72 -6.20
C ALA A 18 27.86 -56.19 -5.78
N GLY A 19 26.62 -56.65 -5.98
CA GLY A 19 26.23 -58.06 -6.12
C GLY A 19 25.10 -58.19 -7.15
N THR A 20 25.34 -58.98 -8.19
CA THR A 20 24.56 -59.18 -9.42
C THR A 20 23.31 -60.06 -9.27
N ALA A 21 22.20 -59.73 -9.98
CA ALA A 21 21.43 -60.67 -10.82
C ALA A 21 20.35 -59.95 -11.67
N CYS A 22 20.22 -60.37 -12.94
CA CYS A 22 19.40 -59.82 -14.03
C CYS A 22 17.88 -59.90 -13.87
N GLY A 23 17.20 -58.89 -14.42
CA GLY A 23 15.88 -58.92 -15.07
C GLY A 23 15.74 -57.69 -15.97
N PRO A 24 15.10 -57.74 -17.16
CA PRO A 24 15.05 -56.58 -18.05
C PRO A 24 13.95 -55.63 -17.56
N ALA A 25 14.35 -54.47 -17.04
CA ALA A 25 13.42 -53.36 -16.83
C ALA A 25 13.68 -52.33 -17.94
N THR A 26 12.75 -52.30 -18.89
CA THR A 26 12.45 -51.12 -19.71
C THR A 26 11.49 -50.27 -18.90
N ASP A 27 11.93 -49.13 -18.38
CA ASP A 27 11.55 -47.81 -18.87
C ASP A 27 12.20 -46.75 -17.99
N ASP A 28 12.53 -45.62 -18.61
CA ASP A 28 13.22 -44.48 -18.05
C ASP A 28 12.22 -43.60 -17.29
N ASP A 29 11.85 -43.96 -16.06
CA ASP A 29 11.01 -43.11 -15.20
C ASP A 29 11.84 -41.99 -14.58
N THR A 30 11.96 -40.88 -15.31
CA THR A 30 12.31 -39.58 -14.73
C THR A 30 11.08 -38.86 -14.16
N ASN A 31 10.16 -39.58 -13.53
CA ASN A 31 8.98 -38.95 -12.94
C ASN A 31 9.35 -38.37 -11.56
N ASN A 32 9.28 -37.04 -11.44
CA ASN A 32 9.79 -36.23 -10.33
C ASN A 32 8.94 -36.33 -9.04
N GLY A 33 8.42 -37.51 -8.70
CA GLY A 33 7.55 -37.71 -7.53
C GLY A 33 6.11 -37.20 -7.70
N GLN A 34 5.65 -36.93 -8.93
CA GLN A 34 4.27 -36.55 -9.22
C GLN A 34 3.29 -37.72 -8.95
N LEU A 35 2.14 -37.41 -8.36
CA LEU A 35 1.05 -38.37 -8.16
C LEU A 35 0.43 -38.75 -9.51
N GLU A 36 0.32 -40.05 -9.78
CA GLU A 36 -0.32 -40.59 -10.98
C GLU A 36 -1.54 -41.45 -10.61
N PRO A 37 -2.55 -41.55 -11.49
CA PRO A 37 -3.68 -42.45 -11.29
C PRO A 37 -3.21 -43.90 -11.12
N SER A 38 -3.68 -44.57 -10.07
CA SER A 38 -3.33 -45.99 -9.82
C SER A 38 -4.19 -46.98 -10.62
N ALA A 39 -5.27 -46.53 -11.26
CA ALA A 39 -6.22 -47.36 -12.00
C ALA A 39 -5.98 -47.32 -13.52
N ASP A 40 -6.11 -48.47 -14.20
CA ASP A 40 -6.13 -48.54 -15.67
C ASP A 40 -7.52 -48.10 -16.19
N CYS A 41 -7.56 -46.95 -16.85
CA CYS A 41 -8.80 -46.33 -17.34
C CYS A 41 -9.09 -46.60 -18.83
N SER A 42 -8.37 -47.53 -19.47
CA SER A 42 -8.53 -47.84 -20.90
C SER A 42 -9.97 -48.22 -21.32
N GLU A 43 -10.73 -48.87 -20.43
CA GLU A 43 -12.14 -49.26 -20.63
C GLU A 43 -13.12 -48.55 -19.68
N ALA A 44 -12.80 -47.32 -19.24
CA ALA A 44 -13.65 -46.57 -18.30
C ALA A 44 -15.12 -46.44 -18.81
N PRO A 45 -16.13 -46.91 -18.05
CA PRO A 45 -17.54 -46.74 -18.41
C PRO A 45 -17.96 -45.27 -18.38
N GLU A 46 -18.96 -44.92 -19.19
CA GLU A 46 -19.57 -43.59 -19.14
C GLU A 46 -20.21 -43.33 -17.78
N LEU A 47 -19.91 -42.18 -17.18
CA LEU A 47 -20.53 -41.70 -15.95
C LEU A 47 -21.92 -41.14 -16.27
N THR A 48 -22.97 -41.88 -15.91
CA THR A 48 -24.35 -41.50 -16.24
C THR A 48 -25.05 -40.75 -15.09
N PRO A 49 -26.13 -40.00 -15.36
CA PRO A 49 -26.90 -39.31 -14.32
C PRO A 49 -27.38 -40.22 -13.18
N GLU A 50 -27.71 -41.48 -13.45
CA GLU A 50 -28.18 -42.46 -12.45
C GLU A 50 -27.07 -42.91 -11.49
N MET A 51 -25.80 -42.69 -11.87
CA MET A 51 -24.62 -43.03 -11.06
C MET A 51 -24.24 -41.90 -10.10
N VAL A 52 -24.73 -40.68 -10.33
CA VAL A 52 -24.34 -39.50 -9.55
C VAL A 52 -25.47 -38.88 -8.74
N ASN A 53 -26.73 -39.22 -9.01
CA ASN A 53 -27.91 -38.63 -8.37
C ASN A 53 -28.67 -39.61 -7.46
N GLY A 54 -29.29 -39.07 -6.41
CA GLY A 54 -30.08 -39.83 -5.43
C GLY A 54 -29.24 -40.44 -4.32
N GLY A 55 -28.11 -39.81 -3.96
CA GLY A 55 -27.24 -40.26 -2.87
C GLY A 55 -26.33 -41.42 -3.25
N LYS A 56 -25.71 -41.35 -4.43
CA LYS A 56 -24.91 -42.45 -5.00
C LYS A 56 -23.45 -42.37 -4.56
N THR A 57 -22.79 -43.53 -4.65
CA THR A 57 -21.37 -43.68 -4.36
C THR A 57 -20.64 -44.24 -5.58
N LEU A 58 -19.56 -43.58 -5.98
CA LEU A 58 -18.58 -44.12 -6.94
C LEU A 58 -17.57 -44.95 -6.17
N ALA A 59 -17.38 -46.21 -6.58
CA ALA A 59 -16.60 -47.19 -5.83
C ALA A 59 -15.10 -46.94 -5.98
N GLY A 60 -14.36 -47.08 -4.88
CA GLY A 60 -12.92 -46.84 -4.85
C GLY A 60 -12.13 -47.65 -5.88
N GLY A 61 -11.06 -47.07 -6.41
CA GLY A 61 -10.19 -47.69 -7.43
C GLY A 61 -10.84 -47.88 -8.81
N SER A 62 -12.00 -47.26 -9.07
CA SER A 62 -12.70 -47.37 -10.35
C SER A 62 -12.46 -46.14 -11.24
N CYS A 63 -12.46 -46.34 -12.56
CA CYS A 63 -12.45 -45.26 -13.54
C CYS A 63 -13.85 -44.99 -14.09
N TYR A 64 -14.15 -43.73 -14.41
CA TYR A 64 -15.38 -43.31 -15.09
C TYR A 64 -15.08 -42.23 -16.13
N ARG A 65 -15.86 -42.17 -17.22
CA ARG A 65 -15.67 -41.19 -18.29
C ARG A 65 -16.87 -40.27 -18.45
N VAL A 66 -16.64 -38.96 -18.50
CA VAL A 66 -17.64 -37.94 -18.81
C VAL A 66 -17.45 -37.50 -20.26
N ASN A 67 -18.39 -37.85 -21.14
CA ASN A 67 -18.28 -37.55 -22.57
C ASN A 67 -18.72 -36.12 -22.95
N THR A 68 -19.63 -35.52 -22.18
CA THR A 68 -20.18 -34.19 -22.49
C THR A 68 -20.47 -33.40 -21.22
N ARG A 69 -21.50 -33.80 -20.46
CA ARG A 69 -21.88 -33.16 -19.22
C ARG A 69 -22.39 -34.19 -18.24
N ILE A 70 -21.91 -34.11 -17.01
CA ILE A 70 -22.51 -34.79 -15.87
C ILE A 70 -23.05 -33.77 -14.87
N THR A 71 -24.25 -34.00 -14.35
CA THR A 71 -24.92 -33.09 -13.42
C THR A 71 -25.30 -33.83 -12.15
N VAL A 72 -24.82 -33.32 -11.01
CA VAL A 72 -25.24 -33.72 -9.67
C VAL A 72 -26.29 -32.71 -9.19
N ASN A 73 -27.55 -33.10 -9.21
CA ASN A 73 -28.70 -32.26 -8.85
C ASN A 73 -29.67 -32.92 -7.86
N ASP A 74 -29.35 -34.10 -7.33
CA ASP A 74 -30.13 -34.74 -6.28
C ASP A 74 -29.25 -35.60 -5.36
N GLY A 75 -29.43 -35.48 -4.04
CA GLY A 75 -28.66 -36.21 -3.04
C GLY A 75 -27.17 -35.84 -3.00
N THR A 76 -26.37 -36.64 -2.29
CA THR A 76 -24.92 -36.48 -2.17
C THR A 76 -24.21 -37.51 -3.04
N LEU A 77 -23.43 -37.04 -4.01
CA LEU A 77 -22.45 -37.86 -4.72
C LEU A 77 -21.26 -38.09 -3.79
N THR A 78 -21.06 -39.34 -3.35
CA THR A 78 -19.86 -39.76 -2.61
C THR A 78 -18.87 -40.37 -3.57
N ILE A 79 -17.63 -39.91 -3.55
CA ILE A 79 -16.54 -40.45 -4.38
C ILE A 79 -15.52 -41.06 -3.42
N GLU A 80 -15.35 -42.39 -3.48
CA GLU A 80 -14.43 -43.12 -2.61
C GLU A 80 -12.96 -42.95 -3.06
N PRO A 81 -11.98 -43.21 -2.17
CA PRO A 81 -10.55 -43.11 -2.49
C PRO A 81 -10.13 -43.89 -3.75
N GLY A 82 -9.22 -43.31 -4.53
CA GLY A 82 -8.67 -43.92 -5.74
C GLY A 82 -9.59 -43.91 -6.96
N VAL A 83 -10.74 -43.23 -6.92
CA VAL A 83 -11.57 -43.03 -8.12
C VAL A 83 -10.87 -42.08 -9.10
N VAL A 84 -10.97 -42.42 -10.39
CA VAL A 84 -10.52 -41.56 -11.51
C VAL A 84 -11.73 -41.18 -12.37
N ILE A 85 -11.92 -39.89 -12.60
CA ILE A 85 -12.93 -39.36 -13.51
C ILE A 85 -12.23 -38.67 -14.68
N GLU A 86 -12.31 -39.27 -15.86
CA GLU A 86 -11.78 -38.73 -17.11
C GLU A 86 -12.84 -37.90 -17.84
N PHE A 87 -12.48 -36.70 -18.27
CA PHE A 87 -13.34 -35.83 -19.05
C PHE A 87 -12.88 -35.80 -20.50
N ALA A 88 -13.80 -36.04 -21.43
CA ALA A 88 -13.57 -35.83 -22.85
C ALA A 88 -13.42 -34.32 -23.16
N GLU A 89 -13.05 -34.00 -24.40
CA GLU A 89 -12.85 -32.63 -24.85
C GLU A 89 -14.05 -31.72 -24.51
N ASN A 90 -13.79 -30.61 -23.81
CA ASN A 90 -14.78 -29.63 -23.32
C ASN A 90 -15.86 -30.19 -22.39
N ALA A 91 -15.74 -31.44 -21.91
CA ALA A 91 -16.69 -32.01 -20.98
C ALA A 91 -16.59 -31.37 -19.59
N TYR A 92 -17.66 -31.48 -18.79
CA TYR A 92 -17.69 -30.89 -17.45
C TYR A 92 -18.62 -31.59 -16.46
N MET A 93 -18.37 -31.32 -15.18
CA MET A 93 -19.25 -31.66 -14.08
C MET A 93 -19.87 -30.40 -13.47
N GLN A 94 -21.18 -30.44 -13.22
CA GLN A 94 -21.91 -29.38 -12.52
C GLN A 94 -22.63 -29.95 -11.30
N VAL A 95 -22.35 -29.40 -10.13
CA VAL A 95 -23.09 -29.67 -8.88
C VAL A 95 -24.03 -28.49 -8.64
N THR A 96 -25.31 -28.70 -8.91
CA THR A 96 -26.33 -27.65 -8.80
C THR A 96 -26.71 -27.38 -7.35
N ALA A 97 -27.54 -26.37 -7.10
CA ALA A 97 -28.01 -26.00 -5.76
C ALA A 97 -28.63 -27.15 -4.94
N ASP A 98 -29.24 -28.15 -5.60
CA ASP A 98 -29.92 -29.28 -4.95
C ASP A 98 -29.00 -30.50 -4.72
N GLY A 99 -27.87 -30.55 -5.44
CA GLY A 99 -26.85 -31.59 -5.31
C GLY A 99 -25.82 -31.31 -4.21
N ARG A 100 -25.02 -32.34 -3.91
CA ARG A 100 -23.88 -32.30 -2.98
C ARG A 100 -22.76 -33.18 -3.53
N ILE A 101 -21.50 -32.82 -3.29
CA ILE A 101 -20.33 -33.62 -3.71
C ILE A 101 -19.35 -33.83 -2.55
N ASN A 102 -19.07 -35.09 -2.22
CA ASN A 102 -18.10 -35.43 -1.20
C ASN A 102 -17.04 -36.36 -1.82
N ALA A 103 -15.88 -35.80 -2.14
CA ALA A 103 -14.71 -36.53 -2.64
C ALA A 103 -13.64 -36.55 -1.53
N ALA A 104 -13.58 -37.66 -0.81
CA ALA A 104 -12.67 -37.85 0.32
C ALA A 104 -11.67 -38.97 -0.03
N GLY A 105 -10.60 -38.58 -0.71
CA GLY A 105 -9.46 -39.44 -1.03
C GLY A 105 -8.56 -39.67 0.17
N THR A 106 -7.38 -40.24 -0.09
CA THR A 106 -6.30 -40.36 0.90
C THR A 106 -4.96 -40.10 0.23
N ALA A 107 -3.90 -39.83 1.00
CA ALA A 107 -2.56 -39.65 0.46
C ALA A 107 -2.08 -40.83 -0.41
N ASP A 108 -2.44 -42.06 -0.04
CA ASP A 108 -2.07 -43.28 -0.78
C ASP A 108 -3.03 -43.58 -1.97
N ALA A 109 -4.22 -43.00 -1.96
CA ALA A 109 -5.25 -43.22 -2.98
C ALA A 109 -6.06 -41.93 -3.20
N PRO A 110 -5.45 -40.90 -3.84
CA PRO A 110 -6.14 -39.67 -4.15
C PRO A 110 -7.23 -39.89 -5.20
N ILE A 111 -8.19 -38.97 -5.26
CA ILE A 111 -9.25 -38.96 -6.28
C ILE A 111 -8.81 -38.05 -7.43
N PHE A 112 -8.88 -38.54 -8.66
CA PHE A 112 -8.47 -37.78 -9.85
C PHE A 112 -9.65 -37.25 -10.65
N PHE A 113 -9.60 -35.96 -10.99
CA PHE A 113 -10.41 -35.34 -12.05
C PHE A 113 -9.44 -34.88 -13.15
N THR A 114 -9.45 -35.56 -14.30
CA THR A 114 -8.43 -35.38 -15.35
C THR A 114 -9.03 -35.42 -16.75
N GLY A 115 -8.29 -34.94 -17.75
CA GLY A 115 -8.67 -35.04 -19.16
C GLY A 115 -8.35 -36.43 -19.73
N VAL A 116 -9.12 -36.87 -20.74
CA VAL A 116 -8.75 -38.07 -21.53
C VAL A 116 -7.41 -37.85 -22.25
N GLU A 117 -7.14 -36.60 -22.68
CA GLU A 117 -5.81 -36.18 -23.10
C GLU A 117 -5.21 -35.25 -22.05
N GLN A 118 -3.95 -35.52 -21.68
CA GLN A 118 -3.17 -34.75 -20.71
C GLN A 118 -2.63 -33.46 -21.35
N ILE A 119 -3.54 -32.58 -21.75
CA ILE A 119 -3.27 -31.30 -22.41
C ILE A 119 -3.99 -30.23 -21.60
N ARG A 120 -3.29 -29.15 -21.23
CA ARG A 120 -3.90 -28.01 -20.51
C ARG A 120 -5.19 -27.57 -21.24
N GLY A 121 -6.29 -27.50 -20.51
CA GLY A 121 -7.57 -27.06 -21.06
C GLY A 121 -8.27 -28.10 -21.95
N HIS A 122 -7.94 -29.39 -21.85
CA HIS A 122 -8.65 -30.43 -22.59
C HIS A 122 -10.14 -30.46 -22.23
N TRP A 123 -10.47 -30.31 -20.94
CA TRP A 123 -11.84 -30.29 -20.45
C TRP A 123 -12.17 -28.95 -19.79
N ARG A 124 -13.47 -28.67 -19.64
CA ARG A 124 -13.91 -27.36 -19.16
C ARG A 124 -13.65 -27.19 -17.66
N GLY A 125 -14.08 -28.14 -16.82
CA GLY A 125 -13.86 -28.08 -15.38
C GLY A 125 -14.98 -28.69 -14.52
N VAL A 126 -14.95 -28.35 -13.23
CA VAL A 126 -16.03 -28.60 -12.25
C VAL A 126 -16.63 -27.28 -11.75
N LEU A 127 -17.96 -27.19 -11.72
CA LEU A 127 -18.71 -26.08 -11.13
C LEU A 127 -19.50 -26.55 -9.90
N VAL A 128 -19.32 -25.86 -8.76
CA VAL A 128 -20.03 -26.12 -7.49
C VAL A 128 -20.89 -24.92 -7.10
N GLU A 129 -22.21 -25.06 -7.20
CA GLU A 129 -23.21 -24.00 -6.92
C GLU A 129 -23.94 -24.17 -5.58
N THR A 130 -23.88 -25.37 -5.00
CA THR A 130 -24.61 -25.74 -3.78
C THR A 130 -24.03 -25.10 -2.52
N ASN A 131 -24.92 -24.60 -1.66
CA ASN A 131 -24.55 -24.01 -0.37
C ASN A 131 -24.47 -25.03 0.77
N SER A 132 -24.43 -26.33 0.46
CA SER A 132 -24.34 -27.38 1.47
C SER A 132 -22.94 -27.45 2.07
N THR A 133 -22.88 -27.65 3.39
CA THR A 133 -21.63 -27.92 4.11
C THR A 133 -21.08 -29.33 3.89
N ASP A 134 -21.82 -30.20 3.20
CA ASP A 134 -21.39 -31.56 2.89
C ASP A 134 -20.42 -31.60 1.70
N ASN A 135 -20.22 -30.46 1.03
CA ASN A 135 -19.32 -30.36 -0.11
C ASN A 135 -17.86 -30.37 0.35
N ALA A 136 -17.11 -31.37 -0.06
CA ALA A 136 -15.71 -31.52 0.33
C ALA A 136 -14.87 -32.15 -0.78
N PHE A 137 -13.68 -31.57 -0.98
CA PHE A 137 -12.54 -32.17 -1.67
C PHE A 137 -11.42 -32.35 -0.65
N ASP A 138 -11.05 -33.59 -0.38
CA ASP A 138 -9.91 -33.95 0.46
C ASP A 138 -9.05 -34.98 -0.27
N HIS A 139 -7.75 -34.72 -0.42
CA HIS A 139 -6.85 -35.55 -1.24
C HIS A 139 -7.35 -35.76 -2.68
N VAL A 140 -7.76 -34.67 -3.31
CA VAL A 140 -8.15 -34.62 -4.74
C VAL A 140 -6.98 -34.12 -5.57
N VAL A 141 -6.76 -34.72 -6.74
CA VAL A 141 -5.91 -34.18 -7.80
C VAL A 141 -6.83 -33.75 -8.95
N MET A 142 -6.78 -32.46 -9.31
CA MET A 142 -7.52 -31.91 -10.44
C MET A 142 -6.55 -31.31 -11.45
N GLU A 143 -6.62 -31.77 -12.70
CA GLU A 143 -5.60 -31.46 -13.70
C GLU A 143 -6.13 -31.33 -15.13
N TYR A 144 -5.39 -30.61 -15.98
CA TYR A 144 -5.65 -30.45 -17.42
C TYR A 144 -6.99 -29.79 -17.79
N GLY A 145 -7.62 -29.08 -16.86
CA GLY A 145 -8.91 -28.40 -17.05
C GLY A 145 -8.78 -26.92 -17.46
N GLY A 146 -9.92 -26.23 -17.50
CA GLY A 146 -9.99 -24.79 -17.82
C GLY A 146 -10.08 -24.46 -19.32
N GLY A 147 -10.60 -25.39 -20.14
CA GLY A 147 -10.63 -25.28 -21.60
C GLY A 147 -11.74 -24.40 -22.20
N ASP A 148 -12.83 -24.15 -21.47
CA ASP A 148 -13.98 -23.40 -21.99
C ASP A 148 -14.64 -22.53 -20.91
N ASN A 149 -15.34 -21.47 -21.32
CA ASN A 149 -15.91 -20.47 -20.42
C ASN A 149 -17.16 -20.99 -19.71
N TRP A 150 -17.26 -20.90 -18.38
CA TRP A 150 -18.49 -21.24 -17.65
C TRP A 150 -19.65 -20.24 -17.80
N SER A 151 -19.37 -19.06 -18.33
CA SER A 151 -20.33 -17.99 -18.59
C SER A 151 -20.19 -17.48 -20.02
N GLY A 152 -21.12 -16.64 -20.48
CA GLY A 152 -20.97 -15.98 -21.78
C GLY A 152 -19.85 -14.93 -21.84
N ALA A 153 -19.18 -14.66 -20.72
CA ALA A 153 -18.04 -13.76 -20.64
C ALA A 153 -16.72 -14.55 -20.67
N GLY A 154 -15.72 -14.00 -21.37
CA GLY A 154 -14.41 -14.63 -21.60
C GLY A 154 -13.52 -14.79 -20.35
N ASN A 155 -14.02 -14.42 -19.18
CA ASN A 155 -13.31 -14.39 -17.90
C ASN A 155 -13.77 -15.54 -16.97
N SER A 156 -14.22 -16.65 -17.54
CA SER A 156 -14.70 -17.80 -16.78
C SER A 156 -14.09 -19.11 -17.28
N LEU A 157 -12.90 -19.04 -17.86
CA LEU A 157 -12.05 -20.18 -18.18
C LEU A 157 -11.35 -20.63 -16.88
N VAL A 158 -11.93 -21.62 -16.19
CA VAL A 158 -11.43 -22.08 -14.90
C VAL A 158 -11.71 -23.56 -14.70
N MET A 159 -10.72 -24.27 -14.14
CA MET A 159 -10.79 -25.70 -13.86
C MET A 159 -11.73 -26.03 -12.70
N LEU A 160 -11.66 -25.31 -11.57
CA LEU A 160 -12.62 -25.40 -10.46
C LEU A 160 -13.31 -24.05 -10.20
N ARG A 161 -14.61 -23.98 -10.45
CA ARG A 161 -15.44 -22.79 -10.19
C ARG A 161 -16.32 -23.01 -8.97
N VAL A 162 -16.13 -22.21 -7.93
CA VAL A 162 -16.89 -22.27 -6.68
C VAL A 162 -17.78 -21.04 -6.55
N VAL A 163 -19.09 -21.28 -6.48
CA VAL A 163 -20.11 -20.25 -6.23
C VAL A 163 -20.79 -20.48 -4.87
N GLY A 164 -20.94 -21.74 -4.47
CA GLY A 164 -21.50 -22.13 -3.17
C GLY A 164 -20.44 -22.42 -2.12
N LYS A 165 -20.67 -23.42 -1.28
CA LYS A 165 -19.72 -23.85 -0.25
C LYS A 165 -18.91 -25.05 -0.72
N LEU A 166 -17.60 -25.03 -0.49
CA LEU A 166 -16.73 -26.18 -0.75
C LEU A 166 -15.53 -26.15 0.19
N LYS A 167 -15.40 -27.18 1.02
CA LYS A 167 -14.16 -27.39 1.78
C LYS A 167 -13.11 -28.05 0.88
N ILE A 168 -11.90 -27.52 0.84
CA ILE A 168 -10.80 -28.06 0.03
C ILE A 168 -9.57 -28.26 0.92
N THR A 169 -9.14 -29.51 1.12
CA THR A 169 -7.96 -29.83 1.93
C THR A 169 -7.05 -30.85 1.25
N ASN A 170 -5.75 -30.81 1.54
CA ASN A 170 -4.78 -31.83 1.09
C ASN A 170 -4.83 -32.11 -0.42
N SER A 171 -5.22 -31.15 -1.25
CA SER A 171 -5.54 -31.37 -2.66
C SER A 171 -4.56 -30.66 -3.58
N THR A 172 -4.34 -31.22 -4.77
CA THR A 172 -3.43 -30.70 -5.79
C THR A 172 -4.21 -30.22 -7.00
N PHE A 173 -3.93 -29.00 -7.44
CA PHE A 173 -4.45 -28.41 -8.66
C PHE A 173 -3.29 -28.10 -9.59
N ARG A 174 -3.27 -28.72 -10.79
CA ARG A 174 -2.16 -28.54 -11.71
C ARG A 174 -2.56 -28.46 -13.17
N GLU A 175 -1.68 -27.90 -14.00
CA GLU A 175 -1.83 -27.92 -15.46
C GLU A 175 -3.16 -27.33 -15.97
N SER A 176 -3.70 -26.32 -15.28
CA SER A 176 -4.85 -25.58 -15.79
C SER A 176 -4.44 -24.63 -16.92
N ALA A 177 -5.25 -24.52 -17.97
CA ALA A 177 -4.99 -23.61 -19.11
C ALA A 177 -5.29 -22.14 -18.84
N ASN A 178 -5.84 -21.79 -17.67
CA ASN A 178 -6.19 -20.40 -17.31
C ASN A 178 -6.10 -20.30 -15.78
N TRP A 179 -7.24 -20.33 -15.09
CA TRP A 179 -7.30 -20.38 -13.63
C TRP A 179 -7.51 -21.80 -13.13
N ALA A 180 -6.77 -22.21 -12.09
CA ALA A 180 -7.03 -23.48 -11.44
C ALA A 180 -8.28 -23.39 -10.56
N LEU A 181 -8.39 -22.33 -9.74
CA LEU A 181 -9.53 -22.05 -8.86
C LEU A 181 -10.11 -20.66 -9.10
N GLN A 182 -11.44 -20.55 -9.13
CA GLN A 182 -12.16 -19.28 -9.07
C GLN A 182 -13.21 -19.33 -7.95
N ALA A 183 -13.20 -18.34 -7.05
CA ALA A 183 -14.19 -18.22 -5.99
C ALA A 183 -14.78 -16.81 -5.93
N TYR A 184 -16.11 -16.75 -6.05
CA TYR A 184 -16.87 -15.50 -6.02
C TYR A 184 -17.14 -15.01 -4.60
N LYS A 185 -17.68 -13.79 -4.49
CA LYS A 185 -18.06 -13.19 -3.20
C LYS A 185 -19.05 -14.05 -2.41
N GLU A 186 -19.91 -14.80 -3.09
CA GLU A 186 -20.89 -15.69 -2.47
C GLU A 186 -20.31 -17.05 -2.05
N ALA A 187 -19.12 -17.40 -2.55
CA ALA A 187 -18.47 -18.66 -2.24
C ALA A 187 -18.10 -18.74 -0.75
N ASP A 188 -17.95 -19.94 -0.21
CA ASP A 188 -17.46 -20.16 1.15
C ASP A 188 -16.41 -21.28 1.09
N LEU A 189 -15.15 -20.89 1.28
CA LEU A 189 -14.01 -21.81 1.30
C LEU A 189 -13.53 -22.04 2.74
N SER A 190 -14.40 -21.87 3.75
CA SER A 190 -14.05 -22.09 5.15
C SER A 190 -13.36 -23.44 5.38
N GLY A 191 -12.15 -23.39 5.94
CA GLY A 191 -11.33 -24.59 6.21
C GLY A 191 -10.46 -25.03 5.04
N PHE A 192 -10.21 -24.16 4.06
CA PHE A 192 -9.21 -24.35 3.01
C PHE A 192 -7.79 -24.46 3.62
N ALA A 193 -7.11 -25.58 3.42
CA ALA A 193 -5.80 -25.82 4.02
C ALA A 193 -4.98 -26.90 3.28
N ASP A 194 -3.65 -26.85 3.40
CA ASP A 194 -2.75 -27.91 2.92
C ASP A 194 -2.92 -28.26 1.42
N ASN A 195 -3.24 -27.28 0.57
CA ASN A 195 -3.42 -27.51 -0.87
C ASN A 195 -2.17 -27.11 -1.66
N THR A 196 -1.95 -27.71 -2.82
CA THR A 196 -0.84 -27.38 -3.72
C THR A 196 -1.39 -26.91 -5.07
N PHE A 197 -0.97 -25.73 -5.50
CA PHE A 197 -1.25 -25.18 -6.83
C PHE A 197 0.06 -25.13 -7.61
N GLU A 198 0.23 -26.08 -8.53
CA GLU A 198 1.48 -26.26 -9.27
C GLU A 198 1.30 -26.21 -10.79
N SER A 199 2.22 -25.59 -11.52
CA SER A 199 2.25 -25.66 -12.99
C SER A 199 0.92 -25.30 -13.68
N ASN A 200 0.15 -24.39 -13.09
CA ASN A 200 -1.01 -23.79 -13.73
C ASN A 200 -0.60 -22.55 -14.52
N GLU A 201 -1.41 -22.12 -15.49
CA GLU A 201 -1.22 -20.78 -16.05
C GLU A 201 -1.35 -19.73 -14.95
N THR A 202 -2.45 -19.71 -14.19
CA THR A 202 -2.57 -18.91 -12.95
C THR A 202 -3.30 -19.71 -11.86
N PRO A 203 -2.81 -19.72 -10.61
CA PRO A 203 -3.32 -20.65 -9.61
C PRO A 203 -4.75 -20.33 -9.14
N ALA A 204 -5.06 -19.07 -8.83
CA ALA A 204 -6.35 -18.74 -8.24
C ALA A 204 -6.81 -17.31 -8.55
N TRP A 205 -8.11 -17.15 -8.77
CA TRP A 205 -8.79 -15.87 -8.86
C TRP A 205 -9.91 -15.79 -7.82
N LEU A 206 -9.75 -14.89 -6.84
CA LEU A 206 -10.63 -14.77 -5.71
C LEU A 206 -11.25 -13.38 -5.61
N SER A 207 -12.46 -13.32 -5.07
CA SER A 207 -12.99 -12.07 -4.52
C SER A 207 -12.20 -11.68 -3.25
N PRO A 208 -12.04 -10.38 -2.92
CA PRO A 208 -11.27 -9.93 -1.76
C PRO A 208 -11.68 -10.59 -0.44
N ASP A 209 -12.99 -10.75 -0.22
CA ASP A 209 -13.56 -11.39 0.99
C ASP A 209 -13.26 -12.89 1.09
N ARG A 210 -12.72 -13.53 0.05
CA ARG A 210 -12.36 -14.96 0.01
C ARG A 210 -10.86 -15.19 0.17
N VAL A 211 -10.04 -14.15 0.08
CA VAL A 211 -8.60 -14.28 0.29
C VAL A 211 -8.29 -14.75 1.71
N SER A 212 -9.06 -14.30 2.71
CA SER A 212 -8.92 -14.74 4.10
C SER A 212 -9.23 -16.22 4.32
N ASP A 213 -9.99 -16.84 3.40
CA ASP A 213 -10.28 -18.27 3.50
C ASP A 213 -9.02 -19.10 3.19
N MET A 214 -8.07 -18.57 2.42
CA MET A 214 -6.79 -19.21 2.11
C MET A 214 -5.82 -19.28 3.30
N ALA A 215 -6.28 -18.97 4.51
CA ALA A 215 -5.48 -18.94 5.72
C ALA A 215 -4.97 -20.35 6.13
N GLY A 216 -3.89 -20.80 5.51
CA GLY A 216 -3.30 -22.10 5.77
C GLY A 216 -1.92 -22.28 5.10
N THR A 217 -1.43 -23.50 5.17
CA THR A 217 -0.15 -24.03 4.65
C THR A 217 -0.18 -24.36 3.16
N SER A 218 -1.05 -23.72 2.38
CA SER A 218 -1.16 -24.02 0.94
C SER A 218 0.04 -23.45 0.18
N GLU A 219 0.48 -24.17 -0.84
CA GLU A 219 1.66 -23.83 -1.64
C GLU A 219 1.28 -23.43 -3.07
N PHE A 220 1.91 -22.37 -3.58
CA PHE A 220 1.74 -21.85 -4.93
C PHE A 220 3.11 -21.88 -5.62
N VAL A 221 3.37 -22.92 -6.40
CA VAL A 221 4.72 -23.23 -6.91
C VAL A 221 4.71 -23.49 -8.41
N ASP A 222 5.78 -23.12 -9.10
CA ASP A 222 5.96 -23.35 -10.54
C ASP A 222 4.77 -23.01 -11.48
N ASN A 223 3.88 -22.09 -11.10
CA ASN A 223 2.83 -21.58 -11.98
C ASN A 223 3.44 -20.58 -12.97
N ASP A 224 2.89 -20.48 -14.18
CA ASP A 224 3.38 -19.54 -15.20
C ASP A 224 3.26 -18.10 -14.67
N ASN A 225 2.13 -17.81 -14.00
CA ASN A 225 1.85 -16.60 -13.25
C ASN A 225 1.90 -16.88 -11.75
N GLN A 226 2.96 -16.44 -11.08
CA GLN A 226 3.17 -16.66 -9.64
C GLN A 226 2.51 -15.59 -8.77
N TYR A 227 1.18 -15.53 -8.81
CA TYR A 227 0.38 -14.66 -7.94
C TYR A 227 -1.05 -15.20 -7.81
N VAL A 228 -1.75 -14.79 -6.75
CA VAL A 228 -3.20 -14.98 -6.62
C VAL A 228 -3.88 -13.70 -7.09
N GLN A 229 -4.78 -13.79 -8.06
CA GLN A 229 -5.54 -12.64 -8.53
C GLN A 229 -6.68 -12.32 -7.59
N VAL A 230 -6.82 -11.05 -7.25
CA VAL A 230 -7.85 -10.52 -6.37
C VAL A 230 -8.61 -9.41 -7.09
N SER A 231 -9.80 -9.71 -7.60
CA SER A 231 -10.58 -8.73 -8.37
C SER A 231 -12.04 -9.11 -8.54
N PHE A 232 -12.89 -8.17 -8.97
CA PHE A 232 -14.28 -8.44 -9.35
C PHE A 232 -14.88 -7.34 -10.22
N SER A 233 -15.61 -7.75 -11.27
CA SER A 233 -16.31 -6.87 -12.19
C SER A 233 -17.38 -6.04 -11.47
N ASN A 234 -17.12 -4.73 -11.32
CA ASN A 234 -17.93 -3.68 -10.63
C ASN A 234 -17.51 -3.32 -9.19
N GLY A 235 -16.22 -3.45 -8.86
CA GLY A 235 -15.62 -2.91 -7.64
C GLY A 235 -15.36 -4.01 -6.63
N ALA A 236 -14.10 -4.44 -6.57
CA ALA A 236 -13.60 -5.30 -5.53
C ALA A 236 -13.87 -4.63 -4.17
N SER A 237 -14.53 -5.31 -3.25
CA SER A 237 -14.80 -4.76 -1.92
C SER A 237 -14.47 -5.77 -0.85
N ILE A 238 -13.75 -5.34 0.17
CA ILE A 238 -13.65 -6.06 1.44
C ILE A 238 -14.85 -5.60 2.28
N THR A 239 -15.77 -6.52 2.56
CA THR A 239 -17.03 -6.27 3.26
C THR A 239 -17.23 -7.16 4.49
N ALA A 240 -16.29 -8.06 4.76
CA ALA A 240 -16.20 -8.81 6.00
C ALA A 240 -14.78 -8.70 6.57
N ASP A 241 -14.66 -8.73 7.89
CA ASP A 241 -13.36 -8.72 8.55
C ASP A 241 -12.56 -9.95 8.12
N GLY A 242 -11.29 -9.74 7.76
CA GLY A 242 -10.45 -10.81 7.26
C GLY A 242 -8.97 -10.49 7.35
N THR A 243 -8.18 -11.54 7.60
CA THR A 243 -6.72 -11.48 7.61
C THR A 243 -6.18 -12.12 6.33
N TRP A 244 -5.43 -11.35 5.54
CA TRP A 244 -4.62 -11.87 4.45
C TRP A 244 -3.28 -12.32 5.01
N LYS A 245 -2.83 -13.51 4.59
CA LYS A 245 -1.61 -14.14 5.08
C LYS A 245 -0.60 -14.29 3.97
N ASP A 246 0.67 -14.34 4.30
CA ASP A 246 1.68 -14.68 3.31
C ASP A 246 1.53 -16.15 2.89
N VAL A 247 1.23 -16.36 1.61
CA VAL A 247 1.11 -17.69 0.97
C VAL A 247 2.31 -18.00 0.06
N GLY A 248 3.39 -17.21 0.15
CA GLY A 248 4.62 -17.37 -0.62
C GLY A 248 4.59 -16.75 -2.02
N VAL A 249 3.44 -16.23 -2.45
CA VAL A 249 3.26 -15.47 -3.70
C VAL A 249 2.43 -14.20 -3.45
N PRO A 250 2.57 -13.14 -4.28
CA PRO A 250 1.78 -11.93 -4.12
C PRO A 250 0.28 -12.11 -4.36
N TYR A 251 -0.51 -11.24 -3.72
CA TYR A 251 -1.90 -10.99 -4.09
C TYR A 251 -1.95 -9.84 -5.11
N ARG A 252 -2.39 -10.12 -6.34
CA ARG A 252 -2.49 -9.12 -7.40
C ARG A 252 -3.90 -8.54 -7.50
N ILE A 253 -4.03 -7.26 -7.21
CA ILE A 253 -5.26 -6.49 -7.38
C ILE A 253 -5.29 -5.90 -8.79
N SER A 254 -6.36 -6.16 -9.56
CA SER A 254 -6.57 -5.58 -10.90
C SER A 254 -7.67 -4.53 -10.99
N ASP A 255 -8.50 -4.42 -9.96
CA ASP A 255 -9.64 -3.51 -9.93
C ASP A 255 -9.52 -2.54 -8.76
N ARG A 256 -10.15 -1.37 -8.91
CA ARG A 256 -10.40 -0.48 -7.77
C ARG A 256 -11.02 -1.27 -6.61
N THR A 257 -10.40 -1.15 -5.44
CA THR A 257 -10.74 -1.89 -4.24
C THR A 257 -11.24 -0.97 -3.13
N PHE A 258 -12.41 -1.27 -2.57
CA PHE A 258 -13.03 -0.54 -1.47
C PHE A 258 -12.96 -1.37 -0.19
N ILE A 259 -12.43 -0.78 0.89
CA ILE A 259 -12.35 -1.42 2.20
C ILE A 259 -13.48 -0.88 3.06
N ASN A 260 -14.46 -1.74 3.37
CA ASN A 260 -15.67 -1.44 4.15
C ASN A 260 -15.76 -2.24 5.46
N ALA A 261 -14.73 -3.04 5.76
CA ALA A 261 -14.59 -3.86 6.96
C ALA A 261 -13.10 -3.91 7.35
N GLU A 262 -12.74 -4.64 8.40
CA GLU A 262 -11.34 -4.77 8.80
C GLU A 262 -10.53 -5.63 7.82
N TRP A 263 -9.56 -4.99 7.16
CA TRP A 263 -8.56 -5.66 6.36
C TRP A 263 -7.22 -5.70 7.10
N THR A 264 -6.90 -6.88 7.63
CA THR A 264 -5.61 -7.14 8.29
C THR A 264 -4.68 -7.87 7.34
N LEU A 265 -3.41 -7.47 7.29
CA LEU A 265 -2.35 -8.13 6.54
C LEU A 265 -1.25 -8.57 7.51
N ASP A 266 -0.98 -9.87 7.55
CA ASP A 266 0.09 -10.47 8.36
C ASP A 266 1.49 -10.17 7.77
N PRO A 267 2.58 -10.36 8.55
CA PRO A 267 3.94 -10.16 8.07
C PRO A 267 4.25 -10.92 6.76
N GLY A 268 4.97 -10.28 5.85
CA GLY A 268 5.40 -10.85 4.56
C GLY A 268 4.40 -10.76 3.43
N VAL A 269 3.15 -10.37 3.71
CA VAL A 269 2.14 -10.21 2.65
C VAL A 269 2.60 -9.16 1.64
N THR A 270 2.61 -9.55 0.36
CA THR A 270 2.84 -8.65 -0.77
C THR A 270 1.54 -8.45 -1.56
N VAL A 271 1.13 -7.20 -1.70
CA VAL A 271 0.02 -6.76 -2.56
C VAL A 271 0.60 -6.08 -3.80
N GLU A 272 0.40 -6.71 -4.96
CA GLU A 272 0.71 -6.14 -6.27
C GLU A 272 -0.51 -5.43 -6.84
N ASN A 273 -0.32 -4.24 -7.37
CA ASN A 273 -1.37 -3.42 -7.94
C ASN A 273 -1.10 -3.26 -9.43
N GLU A 274 -2.07 -3.64 -10.27
CA GLU A 274 -2.03 -3.33 -11.70
C GLU A 274 -2.12 -1.82 -11.95
N GLU A 275 -1.96 -1.44 -13.21
CA GLU A 275 -1.99 -0.05 -13.64
C GLU A 275 -3.28 0.64 -13.16
N GLU A 276 -3.18 1.90 -12.71
CA GLU A 276 -4.31 2.72 -12.25
C GLU A 276 -5.07 2.22 -11.01
N VAL A 277 -4.67 1.10 -10.39
CA VAL A 277 -5.43 0.53 -9.27
C VAL A 277 -5.46 1.49 -8.08
N GLN A 278 -6.69 1.70 -7.59
CA GLN A 278 -7.02 2.51 -6.43
C GLN A 278 -7.46 1.63 -5.27
N ILE A 279 -6.89 1.84 -4.09
CA ILE A 279 -7.38 1.27 -2.83
C ILE A 279 -7.99 2.40 -1.99
N LEU A 280 -9.26 2.27 -1.60
CA LEU A 280 -9.96 3.25 -0.77
C LEU A 280 -10.44 2.62 0.53
N VAL A 281 -9.91 3.08 1.66
CA VAL A 281 -10.40 2.73 3.00
C VAL A 281 -11.52 3.70 3.38
N ASN A 282 -12.76 3.22 3.30
CA ASN A 282 -13.95 4.07 3.41
C ASN A 282 -14.18 4.60 4.82
N THR A 283 -14.82 5.77 4.91
CA THR A 283 -15.13 6.46 6.17
C THR A 283 -15.97 5.61 7.14
N ASP A 284 -16.92 4.83 6.60
CA ASP A 284 -17.87 4.02 7.34
C ASP A 284 -17.46 2.54 7.31
N GLY A 285 -16.84 2.05 8.38
CA GLY A 285 -16.53 0.64 8.59
C GLY A 285 -15.20 0.14 8.02
N GLY A 286 -14.53 0.90 7.15
CA GLY A 286 -13.22 0.54 6.63
C GLY A 286 -12.11 0.62 7.68
N VAL A 287 -11.29 -0.43 7.81
CA VAL A 287 -10.07 -0.42 8.62
C VAL A 287 -8.96 -1.12 7.84
N ILE A 288 -7.75 -0.54 7.84
CA ILE A 288 -6.55 -1.19 7.28
C ILE A 288 -5.49 -1.41 8.36
N ARG A 289 -5.03 -2.65 8.53
CA ARG A 289 -3.99 -3.03 9.49
C ARG A 289 -2.90 -3.82 8.78
N ALA A 290 -1.86 -3.12 8.32
CA ALA A 290 -0.66 -3.75 7.78
C ALA A 290 0.33 -3.99 8.94
N LEU A 291 0.45 -5.25 9.36
CA LEU A 291 1.17 -5.67 10.56
C LEU A 291 2.49 -6.36 10.17
N GLY A 292 3.37 -5.67 9.46
CA GLY A 292 4.67 -6.19 9.09
C GLY A 292 5.60 -6.40 10.30
N GLU A 293 6.71 -7.08 10.06
CA GLU A 293 7.82 -7.22 11.01
C GLU A 293 9.15 -6.79 10.39
N GLU A 294 10.15 -6.50 11.22
CA GLU A 294 11.52 -6.26 10.75
C GLU A 294 12.02 -7.46 9.92
N GLY A 295 12.42 -7.19 8.68
CA GLY A 295 12.86 -8.23 7.74
C GLY A 295 11.73 -9.00 7.04
N ASN A 296 10.47 -8.81 7.46
CA ASN A 296 9.29 -9.38 6.81
C ASN A 296 8.13 -8.36 6.71
N PRO A 297 8.32 -7.28 5.94
CA PRO A 297 7.35 -6.21 5.87
C PRO A 297 6.07 -6.61 5.13
N VAL A 298 4.97 -5.93 5.40
CA VAL A 298 3.83 -5.91 4.46
C VAL A 298 4.19 -4.96 3.32
N THR A 299 4.06 -5.40 2.07
CA THR A 299 4.48 -4.61 0.90
C THR A 299 3.32 -4.30 -0.03
N PHE A 300 3.11 -3.02 -0.36
CA PHE A 300 2.24 -2.56 -1.44
C PHE A 300 3.11 -2.05 -2.59
N ARG A 301 2.99 -2.67 -3.77
CA ARG A 301 3.79 -2.31 -4.95
C ARG A 301 2.98 -2.33 -6.24
N GLY A 302 3.49 -1.67 -7.27
CA GLY A 302 3.03 -1.86 -8.65
C GLY A 302 3.49 -3.20 -9.22
N VAL A 303 2.73 -3.78 -10.14
CA VAL A 303 3.13 -4.98 -10.91
C VAL A 303 4.40 -4.70 -11.72
N GLU A 304 4.50 -3.50 -12.31
CA GLU A 304 5.75 -3.01 -12.86
C GLU A 304 6.47 -2.12 -11.84
N ALA A 305 7.80 -2.30 -11.74
CA ALA A 305 8.67 -1.49 -10.90
C ALA A 305 8.94 -0.11 -11.54
N LEU A 306 7.88 0.65 -11.77
CA LEU A 306 7.88 1.99 -12.33
C LEU A 306 7.23 2.96 -11.34
N ARG A 307 7.90 4.07 -11.04
CA ARG A 307 7.33 5.16 -10.25
C ARG A 307 5.97 5.56 -10.84
N GLY A 308 4.91 5.50 -10.04
CA GLY A 308 3.56 5.85 -10.46
C GLY A 308 2.85 4.81 -11.33
N HIS A 309 3.25 3.54 -11.29
CA HIS A 309 2.53 2.47 -11.99
C HIS A 309 1.06 2.36 -11.54
N TRP A 310 0.78 2.57 -10.25
CA TRP A 310 -0.57 2.49 -9.70
C TRP A 310 -0.96 3.80 -9.00
N GLN A 311 -2.26 3.96 -8.72
CA GLN A 311 -2.79 5.22 -8.19
C GLN A 311 -2.36 5.43 -6.73
N GLY A 312 -2.57 4.45 -5.86
CA GLY A 312 -2.21 4.51 -4.45
C GLY A 312 -3.32 4.04 -3.51
N ILE A 313 -3.16 4.39 -2.23
CA ILE A 313 -4.09 4.12 -1.13
C ILE A 313 -4.64 5.45 -0.57
N GLU A 314 -5.96 5.57 -0.43
CA GLU A 314 -6.59 6.66 0.34
C GLU A 314 -7.22 6.10 1.60
N VAL A 315 -6.82 6.65 2.75
CA VAL A 315 -7.41 6.35 4.06
C VAL A 315 -8.38 7.47 4.41
N ALA A 316 -9.66 7.28 4.09
CA ALA A 316 -10.75 8.19 4.48
C ALA A 316 -11.37 7.83 5.84
N SER A 317 -11.12 6.60 6.32
CA SER A 317 -11.57 6.11 7.62
C SER A 317 -11.02 6.91 8.79
N ASN A 318 -11.90 7.23 9.75
CA ASN A 318 -11.58 7.99 10.96
C ASN A 318 -11.32 7.09 12.20
N THR A 319 -11.21 5.77 12.01
CA THR A 319 -10.99 4.85 13.13
C THR A 319 -9.62 5.02 13.79
N ALA A 320 -9.51 4.60 15.06
CA ALA A 320 -8.23 4.51 15.73
C ALA A 320 -7.36 3.32 15.28
N ASP A 321 -7.95 2.40 14.52
CA ASP A 321 -7.34 1.10 14.26
C ASP A 321 -6.53 1.04 12.95
N ASN A 322 -6.57 2.09 12.12
CA ASN A 322 -5.78 2.16 10.89
C ASN A 322 -4.28 2.24 11.24
N LEU A 323 -3.51 1.27 10.77
CA LEU A 323 -2.11 1.08 11.16
C LEU A 323 -1.27 0.55 10.01
N PHE A 324 -0.15 1.23 9.73
CA PHE A 324 0.99 0.72 9.00
C PHE A 324 2.15 0.55 9.97
N GLN A 325 2.55 -0.71 10.18
CA GLN A 325 3.72 -1.08 10.97
C GLN A 325 4.62 -1.94 10.09
N HIS A 326 5.90 -1.56 9.95
CA HIS A 326 6.83 -2.24 9.05
C HIS A 326 6.23 -2.47 7.65
N THR A 327 5.61 -1.42 7.10
CA THR A 327 4.99 -1.45 5.78
C THR A 327 5.92 -0.84 4.75
N VAL A 328 5.99 -1.41 3.55
CA VAL A 328 6.64 -0.83 2.38
C VAL A 328 5.57 -0.37 1.38
N VAL A 329 5.62 0.90 0.95
CA VAL A 329 4.78 1.42 -0.13
C VAL A 329 5.69 1.91 -1.27
N GLU A 330 5.54 1.30 -2.44
CA GLU A 330 6.38 1.59 -3.60
C GLU A 330 5.62 1.63 -4.94
N HIS A 331 6.19 2.35 -5.91
CA HIS A 331 5.68 2.47 -7.29
C HIS A 331 4.29 3.14 -7.42
N GLY A 332 3.78 3.78 -6.37
CA GLY A 332 2.46 4.42 -6.35
C GLY A 332 2.49 5.91 -6.74
N GLY A 333 1.31 6.53 -6.74
CA GLY A 333 1.16 7.98 -6.89
C GLY A 333 1.08 8.50 -8.33
N GLY A 334 0.83 7.63 -9.31
CA GLY A 334 0.85 8.00 -10.73
C GLY A 334 -0.40 8.67 -11.29
N TYR A 335 -1.53 8.59 -10.56
CA TYR A 335 -2.84 9.01 -11.07
C TYR A 335 -3.56 9.95 -10.12
N LEU A 336 -4.34 10.85 -10.72
CA LEU A 336 -5.11 11.84 -9.99
C LEU A 336 -6.27 11.20 -9.24
N TRP A 337 -6.43 11.56 -7.98
CA TRP A 337 -7.56 11.12 -7.17
C TRP A 337 -8.80 11.99 -7.32
N SER A 338 -8.62 13.22 -7.78
CA SER A 338 -9.69 14.14 -8.14
C SER A 338 -9.30 14.85 -9.45
N GLY A 339 -10.14 15.75 -9.96
CA GLY A 339 -9.78 16.55 -11.13
C GLY A 339 -8.62 17.54 -10.92
N ASP A 340 -8.03 17.60 -9.72
CA ASP A 340 -7.01 18.57 -9.32
C ASP A 340 -5.60 17.94 -9.27
N PRO A 341 -4.57 18.53 -9.91
CA PRO A 341 -3.19 18.03 -9.88
C PRO A 341 -2.57 17.87 -8.49
N SER A 342 -3.03 18.62 -7.49
CA SER A 342 -2.60 18.42 -6.12
C SER A 342 -3.08 17.08 -5.55
N SER A 343 -4.03 16.41 -6.18
CA SER A 343 -4.62 15.18 -5.64
C SER A 343 -3.73 13.95 -5.72
N TYR A 344 -2.57 13.98 -6.39
CA TYR A 344 -1.63 12.86 -6.42
C TYR A 344 -1.18 12.43 -5.00
N GLY A 345 -0.85 11.16 -4.86
CA GLY A 345 -0.23 10.61 -3.66
C GLY A 345 -0.29 9.09 -3.63
N ALA A 346 0.84 8.44 -3.30
CA ALA A 346 0.89 6.99 -3.13
C ALA A 346 0.14 6.54 -1.87
N LEU A 347 0.28 7.28 -0.76
CA LEU A 347 -0.60 7.20 0.40
C LEU A 347 -1.23 8.56 0.68
N ARG A 348 -2.56 8.63 0.65
CA ARG A 348 -3.36 9.82 1.01
C ARG A 348 -4.11 9.58 2.31
N VAL A 349 -3.77 10.33 3.34
CA VAL A 349 -4.42 10.23 4.66
C VAL A 349 -5.40 11.39 4.81
N VAL A 350 -6.68 11.08 4.66
CA VAL A 350 -7.79 12.02 4.85
C VAL A 350 -8.37 11.87 6.25
N GLY A 351 -8.47 10.65 6.77
CA GLY A 351 -8.92 10.36 8.14
C GLY A 351 -7.76 10.14 9.10
N LYS A 352 -7.82 9.07 9.92
CA LYS A 352 -6.78 8.79 10.93
C LYS A 352 -5.91 7.63 10.50
N MET A 353 -4.60 7.73 10.75
CA MET A 353 -3.63 6.70 10.40
C MET A 353 -2.43 6.75 11.33
N GLU A 354 -2.07 5.62 11.94
CA GLU A 354 -0.76 5.46 12.59
C GLU A 354 0.22 4.84 11.60
N ILE A 355 1.41 5.43 11.47
CA ILE A 355 2.46 4.98 10.54
C ILE A 355 3.78 4.91 11.31
N VAL A 356 4.26 3.69 11.54
CA VAL A 356 5.47 3.42 12.32
C VAL A 356 6.38 2.43 11.62
N ASP A 357 7.69 2.65 11.73
CA ASP A 357 8.75 1.76 11.24
C ASP A 357 8.58 1.36 9.75
N SER A 358 7.98 2.23 8.95
CA SER A 358 7.55 1.96 7.57
C SER A 358 8.42 2.67 6.55
N THR A 359 8.46 2.15 5.32
CA THR A 359 9.27 2.68 4.21
C THR A 359 8.40 3.10 3.04
N PHE A 360 8.61 4.31 2.54
CA PHE A 360 8.03 4.82 1.30
C PHE A 360 9.15 5.04 0.30
N ARG A 361 9.11 4.33 -0.84
CA ARG A 361 10.18 4.44 -1.83
C ARG A 361 9.71 4.35 -3.26
N GLU A 362 10.45 4.95 -4.18
CA GLU A 362 10.17 4.87 -5.62
C GLU A 362 8.70 5.20 -5.94
N ASN A 363 8.14 6.21 -5.26
CA ASN A 363 6.81 6.74 -5.55
C ASN A 363 6.90 7.99 -6.43
N ALA A 364 5.93 8.15 -7.33
CA ALA A 364 5.76 9.37 -8.12
C ALA A 364 4.99 10.44 -7.33
N ASN A 365 5.19 11.71 -7.66
CA ASN A 365 4.56 12.85 -7.00
C ASN A 365 4.81 12.84 -5.48
N TYR A 366 3.79 12.56 -4.67
CA TYR A 366 3.89 12.56 -3.20
C TYR A 366 3.87 11.13 -2.67
N ALA A 367 4.89 10.72 -1.93
CA ALA A 367 4.88 9.40 -1.29
C ALA A 367 3.80 9.33 -0.18
N LEU A 368 3.77 10.34 0.68
CA LEU A 368 2.70 10.54 1.67
C LEU A 368 2.05 11.93 1.49
N LYS A 369 0.72 11.97 1.47
CA LYS A 369 -0.04 13.20 1.56
C LYS A 369 -1.02 13.18 2.73
N ALA A 370 -0.89 14.14 3.65
CA ALA A 370 -1.73 14.26 4.83
C ALA A 370 -2.52 15.57 4.82
N PHE A 371 -3.84 15.44 4.97
CA PHE A 371 -4.79 16.55 4.85
C PHE A 371 -5.04 17.25 6.19
N GLU A 372 -5.63 18.44 6.18
CA GLU A 372 -5.87 19.24 7.39
C GLU A 372 -6.66 18.46 8.46
N GLN A 373 -7.69 17.74 8.04
CA GLN A 373 -8.54 16.94 8.94
C GLN A 373 -7.95 15.57 9.32
N SER A 374 -6.74 15.25 8.87
CA SER A 374 -6.09 13.99 9.19
C SER A 374 -5.54 13.93 10.61
N ASP A 375 -5.17 12.73 11.06
CA ASP A 375 -4.53 12.48 12.34
C ASP A 375 -3.44 11.42 12.11
N LEU A 376 -2.17 11.85 12.11
CA LEU A 376 -0.98 11.01 11.98
C LEU A 376 -0.40 10.66 13.36
N ARG A 377 -1.25 10.35 14.36
CA ARG A 377 -0.79 9.95 15.69
C ARG A 377 0.31 8.89 15.63
N GLY A 378 1.28 9.02 16.53
CA GLY A 378 2.35 8.03 16.69
C GLY A 378 3.36 7.99 15.54
N PHE A 379 3.31 8.91 14.56
CA PHE A 379 4.20 8.89 13.40
C PHE A 379 5.68 8.91 13.77
N ALA A 380 6.38 7.79 13.56
CA ALA A 380 7.76 7.63 13.99
C ALA A 380 8.53 6.59 13.17
N ASN A 381 9.85 6.79 13.07
CA ASN A 381 10.84 5.86 12.51
C ASN A 381 10.56 5.46 11.05
N ASN A 382 9.96 6.36 10.28
CA ASN A 382 9.64 6.08 8.88
C ASN A 382 10.80 6.46 7.97
N THR A 383 10.98 5.75 6.86
CA THR A 383 11.99 6.04 5.86
C THR A 383 11.33 6.48 4.55
N PHE A 384 11.70 7.64 4.04
CA PHE A 384 11.30 8.13 2.73
C PHE A 384 12.53 8.18 1.83
N GLU A 385 12.63 7.23 0.90
CA GLU A 385 13.80 7.10 0.03
C GLU A 385 13.48 7.08 -1.46
N ASN A 386 14.23 7.82 -2.26
CA ASN A 386 14.08 7.81 -3.72
C ASN A 386 12.62 7.99 -4.18
N ASN A 387 11.88 8.92 -3.60
CA ASN A 387 10.59 9.37 -4.12
C ASN A 387 10.78 10.66 -4.93
N ASP A 388 9.78 11.05 -5.72
CA ASP A 388 9.76 12.38 -6.35
C ASP A 388 9.73 13.48 -5.25
N VAL A 389 8.64 13.53 -4.47
CA VAL A 389 8.54 14.32 -3.24
C VAL A 389 8.13 13.38 -2.10
N PRO A 390 8.85 13.34 -0.96
CA PRO A 390 8.56 12.38 0.10
C PRO A 390 7.23 12.67 0.80
N MET A 391 6.89 13.95 1.01
CA MET A 391 5.70 14.31 1.76
C MET A 391 5.08 15.65 1.34
N TRP A 392 3.75 15.68 1.32
CA TRP A 392 2.95 16.90 1.41
C TRP A 392 2.03 16.82 2.63
N ILE A 393 2.24 17.71 3.61
CA ILE A 393 1.49 17.76 4.86
C ILE A 393 0.82 19.12 5.07
N ALA A 394 -0.37 19.11 5.68
CA ALA A 394 -1.02 20.36 6.11
C ALA A 394 -0.26 20.98 7.31
N PRO A 395 -0.23 22.33 7.46
CA PRO A 395 0.51 23.00 8.53
C PRO A 395 0.18 22.50 9.95
N ASP A 396 -1.11 22.20 10.19
CA ASP A 396 -1.62 21.68 11.46
C ASP A 396 -1.24 20.23 11.78
N ARG A 397 -0.58 19.54 10.84
CA ARG A 397 -0.13 18.14 11.03
C ARG A 397 1.39 18.04 11.17
N VAL A 398 2.13 19.12 10.90
CA VAL A 398 3.60 19.11 10.91
C VAL A 398 4.14 18.70 12.28
N GLY A 399 3.51 19.15 13.38
CA GLY A 399 3.96 18.82 14.73
C GLY A 399 3.81 17.34 15.12
N GLU A 400 3.10 16.54 14.33
CA GLU A 400 2.92 15.11 14.55
C GLU A 400 4.17 14.30 14.13
N MET A 401 5.09 14.90 13.37
CA MET A 401 6.33 14.23 12.95
C MET A 401 7.32 14.14 14.12
N ALA A 402 7.68 12.92 14.52
CA ALA A 402 8.52 12.68 15.71
C ALA A 402 10.03 13.00 15.54
N GLY A 403 10.48 13.56 14.40
CA GLY A 403 11.90 13.83 14.16
C GLY A 403 12.79 12.57 14.00
N THR A 404 12.23 11.37 14.12
CA THR A 404 12.96 10.10 13.99
C THR A 404 12.90 9.49 12.59
N SER A 405 12.14 10.08 11.69
CA SER A 405 12.04 9.65 10.29
C SER A 405 13.25 10.10 9.47
N GLN A 406 13.56 9.35 8.41
CA GLN A 406 14.70 9.61 7.54
C GLN A 406 14.25 9.94 6.12
N PHE A 407 14.91 10.91 5.49
CA PHE A 407 14.62 11.38 4.13
C PHE A 407 15.89 11.34 3.29
N THR A 408 15.99 10.42 2.32
CA THR A 408 17.23 10.19 1.57
C THR A 408 17.00 9.96 0.08
N GLY A 409 17.77 10.61 -0.79
CA GLY A 409 17.74 10.36 -2.22
C GLY A 409 16.44 10.71 -2.94
N ASN A 410 15.48 11.39 -2.28
CA ASN A 410 14.29 11.90 -2.97
C ASN A 410 14.70 13.00 -3.97
N ASP A 411 13.95 13.16 -5.05
CA ASP A 411 14.24 14.14 -6.11
C ASP A 411 14.13 15.56 -5.52
N GLU A 412 13.09 15.80 -4.71
CA GLU A 412 13.00 16.94 -3.81
C GLU A 412 13.15 16.50 -2.34
N GLN A 413 14.29 16.84 -1.73
CA GLN A 413 14.60 16.53 -0.32
C GLN A 413 13.96 17.55 0.64
N ILE A 414 12.62 17.57 0.68
CA ILE A 414 11.83 18.51 1.48
C ILE A 414 10.60 17.82 2.10
N VAL A 415 10.02 18.46 3.12
CA VAL A 415 8.61 18.25 3.47
C VAL A 415 7.81 19.45 2.97
N LYS A 416 6.91 19.23 2.02
CA LYS A 416 6.04 20.30 1.49
C LYS A 416 4.91 20.59 2.47
N VAL A 417 4.76 21.84 2.87
CA VAL A 417 3.76 22.30 3.84
C VAL A 417 2.75 23.24 3.17
N SER A 418 1.51 22.77 2.96
CA SER A 418 0.41 23.56 2.37
C SER A 418 -0.90 22.77 2.43
N HIS A 419 -2.05 23.43 2.29
CA HIS A 419 -3.28 22.80 1.84
C HIS A 419 -4.29 23.84 1.29
N THR A 420 -4.34 24.00 -0.03
CA THR A 420 -5.22 24.96 -0.74
C THR A 420 -4.99 26.43 -0.35
N ASN A 421 -5.65 27.37 -1.04
CA ASN A 421 -5.45 28.80 -0.79
C ASN A 421 -5.97 29.17 0.61
N GLY A 422 -5.04 29.43 1.54
CA GLY A 422 -5.33 29.76 2.94
C GLY A 422 -5.07 28.63 3.94
N ALA A 423 -4.08 27.78 3.68
CA ALA A 423 -3.58 26.80 4.64
C ALA A 423 -3.32 27.47 6.01
N SER A 424 -3.66 26.79 7.10
CA SER A 424 -3.51 27.40 8.42
C SER A 424 -2.98 26.47 9.50
N VAL A 425 -2.29 27.07 10.46
CA VAL A 425 -2.05 26.53 11.80
C VAL A 425 -3.22 27.01 12.66
N SER A 426 -4.22 26.16 12.85
CA SER A 426 -5.44 26.43 13.61
C SER A 426 -5.42 25.80 15.01
N THR A 427 -4.44 24.95 15.29
CA THR A 427 -4.17 24.34 16.59
C THR A 427 -2.74 24.63 17.03
N ASP A 428 -2.43 24.49 18.33
CA ASP A 428 -1.06 24.70 18.80
C ASP A 428 -0.12 23.68 18.15
N GLN A 429 0.94 24.16 17.50
CA GLN A 429 1.90 23.36 16.74
C GLN A 429 3.32 23.62 17.22
N SER A 430 4.14 22.56 17.18
CA SER A 430 5.59 22.64 17.34
C SER A 430 6.28 21.93 16.19
N TRP A 431 6.94 22.69 15.32
CA TRP A 431 7.65 22.17 14.16
C TRP A 431 9.08 21.84 14.56
N LYS A 432 9.46 20.57 14.42
CA LYS A 432 10.75 20.02 14.83
C LYS A 432 11.68 19.86 13.65
N ASP A 433 12.98 19.82 13.87
CA ASP A 433 13.92 19.44 12.81
C ASP A 433 13.74 17.96 12.46
N VAL A 434 13.41 17.68 11.20
CA VAL A 434 13.27 16.33 10.63
C VAL A 434 14.43 15.97 9.70
N GLY A 435 15.48 16.80 9.67
CA GLY A 435 16.68 16.62 8.86
C GLY A 435 16.56 17.09 7.41
N VAL A 436 15.41 17.62 7.00
CA VAL A 436 15.16 18.25 5.70
C VAL A 436 14.33 19.52 5.85
N PRO A 437 14.41 20.49 4.91
CA PRO A 437 13.62 21.72 4.99
C PRO A 437 12.10 21.49 4.92
N TYR A 438 11.36 22.33 5.65
CA TYR A 438 9.94 22.55 5.40
C TYR A 438 9.77 23.56 4.28
N ARG A 439 9.21 23.15 3.14
CA ARG A 439 8.86 24.09 2.06
C ARG A 439 7.41 24.53 2.20
N VAL A 440 7.22 25.75 2.70
CA VAL A 440 5.90 26.39 2.74
C VAL A 440 5.57 26.88 1.35
N VAL A 441 4.40 26.49 0.85
CA VAL A 441 3.87 27.02 -0.42
C VAL A 441 2.48 27.61 -0.22
N ASP A 442 2.16 28.61 -1.04
CA ASP A 442 1.01 29.49 -0.89
C ASP A 442 1.05 30.29 0.44
N ARG A 443 0.03 31.14 0.61
CA ARG A 443 -0.20 31.86 1.86
C ARG A 443 -0.54 30.90 3.00
N THR A 444 0.24 30.95 4.07
CA THR A 444 -0.02 30.22 5.32
C THR A 444 -0.38 31.15 6.47
N PHE A 445 -1.50 30.87 7.14
CA PHE A 445 -1.98 31.63 8.30
C PHE A 445 -1.65 30.92 9.62
N VAL A 446 -1.20 31.67 10.61
CA VAL A 446 -0.99 31.20 11.98
C VAL A 446 -2.09 31.81 12.84
N ASN A 447 -3.09 30.99 13.16
CA ASN A 447 -4.27 31.35 13.97
C ASN A 447 -4.18 30.82 15.42
N ALA A 448 -3.21 29.96 15.71
CA ALA A 448 -2.90 29.41 17.03
C ALA A 448 -1.40 29.58 17.35
N ALA A 449 -0.89 29.00 18.44
CA ALA A 449 0.54 29.08 18.75
C ALA A 449 1.36 28.20 17.80
N LEU A 450 2.29 28.78 17.05
CA LEU A 450 3.29 28.07 16.26
C LEU A 450 4.67 28.25 16.88
N THR A 451 5.29 27.15 17.30
CA THR A 451 6.71 27.11 17.67
C THR A 451 7.52 26.46 16.56
N ILE A 452 8.52 27.14 16.04
CA ILE A 452 9.55 26.59 15.15
C ILE A 452 10.77 26.29 16.03
N GLU A 453 11.06 25.01 16.26
CA GLU A 453 12.13 24.57 17.14
C GLU A 453 13.54 24.75 16.53
N ALA A 454 14.56 24.68 17.38
CA ALA A 454 15.95 24.83 17.00
C ALA A 454 16.38 23.87 15.88
N GLY A 455 17.23 24.34 14.96
CA GLY A 455 17.75 23.57 13.83
C GLY A 455 16.82 23.49 12.61
N VAL A 456 15.56 23.89 12.74
CA VAL A 456 14.61 23.86 11.62
C VAL A 456 15.04 24.81 10.51
N THR A 457 14.93 24.33 9.27
CA THR A 457 14.95 25.18 8.06
C THR A 457 13.56 25.26 7.47
N VAL A 458 13.05 26.48 7.29
CA VAL A 458 11.82 26.78 6.56
C VAL A 458 12.18 27.54 5.29
N GLU A 459 11.73 27.03 4.14
CA GLU A 459 11.88 27.69 2.86
C GLU A 459 10.52 28.04 2.23
N PHE A 460 10.43 29.20 1.59
CA PHE A 460 9.22 29.71 0.96
C PHE A 460 9.38 29.72 -0.57
N GLY A 461 8.32 29.34 -1.28
CA GLY A 461 8.24 29.50 -2.73
C GLY A 461 8.12 30.97 -3.15
N GLU A 462 8.07 31.19 -4.46
CA GLU A 462 7.99 32.54 -5.03
C GLU A 462 6.71 33.25 -4.56
N GLU A 463 6.86 34.44 -3.97
CA GLU A 463 5.76 35.25 -3.41
C GLU A 463 4.98 34.62 -2.23
N ASP A 464 5.43 33.49 -1.71
CA ASP A 464 4.79 32.83 -0.57
C ASP A 464 5.04 33.59 0.74
N GLU A 465 4.17 33.37 1.73
CA GLU A 465 4.14 34.19 2.94
C GLU A 465 3.59 33.46 4.17
N LEU A 466 4.03 33.94 5.34
CA LEU A 466 3.51 33.53 6.64
C LEU A 466 2.81 34.72 7.32
N HIS A 467 1.54 34.55 7.69
CA HIS A 467 0.74 35.57 8.39
C HIS A 467 0.40 35.13 9.80
N VAL A 468 0.92 35.82 10.80
CA VAL A 468 0.52 35.65 12.19
C VAL A 468 -0.71 36.50 12.46
N GLU A 469 -1.88 35.85 12.47
CA GLU A 469 -3.19 36.49 12.61
C GLU A 469 -3.47 36.90 14.07
N GLU A 470 -4.53 37.68 14.30
CA GLU A 470 -4.80 38.37 15.58
C GLU A 470 -4.77 37.45 16.82
N GLU A 471 -5.28 36.22 16.69
CA GLU A 471 -5.32 35.21 17.75
C GLU A 471 -4.09 34.29 17.79
N GLY A 472 -3.27 34.30 16.74
CA GLY A 472 -2.10 33.45 16.63
C GLY A 472 -0.87 34.00 17.34
N SER A 473 0.18 33.18 17.45
CA SER A 473 1.51 33.65 17.84
C SER A 473 2.61 32.82 17.20
N LEU A 474 3.76 33.44 16.96
CA LEU A 474 4.93 32.78 16.39
C LEU A 474 6.11 32.86 17.36
N ILE A 475 6.62 31.69 17.74
CA ILE A 475 7.88 31.53 18.46
C ILE A 475 8.88 30.86 17.51
N VAL A 476 9.97 31.54 17.17
CA VAL A 476 11.13 30.92 16.52
C VAL A 476 12.20 30.71 17.58
N ALA A 477 12.36 29.46 18.01
CA ALA A 477 13.17 29.07 19.17
C ALA A 477 14.52 28.46 18.73
N GLY A 478 15.31 29.21 17.96
CA GLY A 478 16.68 28.83 17.62
C GLY A 478 17.59 28.78 18.85
N THR A 479 18.76 28.17 18.68
CA THR A 479 19.86 28.23 19.65
C THR A 479 21.16 28.60 18.95
N ALA A 480 22.17 29.06 19.70
CA ALA A 480 23.48 29.34 19.12
C ALA A 480 24.11 28.13 18.43
N ASP A 481 23.87 26.92 18.95
CA ASP A 481 24.40 25.67 18.37
C ASP A 481 23.54 25.17 17.18
N ASN A 482 22.23 25.43 17.21
CA ASN A 482 21.26 25.02 16.19
C ASN A 482 20.33 26.18 15.86
N PRO A 483 20.78 27.16 15.05
CA PRO A 483 19.94 28.29 14.68
C PRO A 483 18.80 27.85 13.75
N VAL A 484 17.72 28.64 13.70
CA VAL A 484 16.65 28.45 12.71
C VAL A 484 16.99 29.22 11.44
N LEU A 485 16.75 28.63 10.27
CA LEU A 485 16.85 29.31 8.98
C LEU A 485 15.47 29.50 8.37
N ILE A 486 15.10 30.73 8.02
CA ILE A 486 13.89 31.08 7.27
C ILE A 486 14.31 31.80 5.99
N THR A 487 13.95 31.27 4.82
CA THR A 487 14.53 31.74 3.55
C THR A 487 13.60 31.51 2.35
N GLY A 488 13.90 32.12 1.20
CA GLY A 488 13.38 31.68 -0.10
C GLY A 488 14.05 30.41 -0.63
N VAL A 489 13.32 29.63 -1.43
CA VAL A 489 13.86 28.47 -2.19
C VAL A 489 15.00 28.93 -3.11
N ASN A 490 14.80 30.03 -3.84
CA ASN A 490 15.86 30.69 -4.59
C ASN A 490 16.46 31.84 -3.77
N LYS A 491 17.79 31.95 -3.82
CA LYS A 491 18.56 32.96 -3.08
C LYS A 491 18.61 34.27 -3.87
N VAL A 492 17.43 34.87 -4.06
CA VAL A 492 17.22 36.12 -4.79
C VAL A 492 16.51 37.09 -3.84
N GLU A 493 16.99 38.33 -3.74
CA GLU A 493 16.33 39.37 -2.96
C GLU A 493 14.86 39.50 -3.39
N GLY A 494 13.93 39.47 -2.43
CA GLY A 494 12.50 39.54 -2.75
C GLY A 494 11.94 38.28 -3.40
N TYR A 495 12.55 37.10 -3.22
CA TYR A 495 12.00 35.87 -3.79
C TYR A 495 10.64 35.50 -3.18
N TRP A 496 10.51 35.64 -1.86
CA TRP A 496 9.26 35.39 -1.12
C TRP A 496 8.81 36.68 -0.44
N HIS A 497 7.54 36.73 -0.03
CA HIS A 497 6.97 38.00 0.43
C HIS A 497 7.43 38.36 1.84
N GLY A 498 7.37 37.42 2.80
CA GLY A 498 7.91 37.62 4.14
C GLY A 498 7.01 37.08 5.26
N ILE A 499 7.23 37.60 6.47
CA ILE A 499 6.45 37.29 7.68
C ILE A 499 5.67 38.54 8.13
N GLY A 500 4.35 38.42 8.15
CA GLY A 500 3.44 39.49 8.57
C GLY A 500 2.86 39.20 9.95
N PHE A 501 2.89 40.19 10.84
CA PHE A 501 2.31 40.10 12.17
C PHE A 501 1.12 41.06 12.30
N LYS A 502 -0.06 40.50 12.56
CA LYS A 502 -1.26 41.22 13.03
C LYS A 502 -1.56 40.92 14.50
N SER A 503 -0.93 39.90 15.05
CA SER A 503 -1.06 39.47 16.45
C SER A 503 -0.44 40.45 17.44
N ASN A 504 -1.17 40.77 18.52
CA ASN A 504 -0.65 41.50 19.69
C ASN A 504 -0.13 40.55 20.80
N SER A 505 0.05 39.26 20.50
CA SER A 505 0.54 38.30 21.49
C SER A 505 1.94 38.67 21.97
N THR A 506 2.13 38.65 23.29
CA THR A 506 3.46 38.83 23.90
C THR A 506 4.36 37.60 23.73
N ALA A 507 3.83 36.50 23.20
CA ALA A 507 4.61 35.31 22.87
C ALA A 507 5.37 35.45 21.53
N ASN A 508 5.02 36.43 20.69
CA ASN A 508 5.70 36.64 19.41
C ASN A 508 7.18 36.92 19.63
N SER A 509 8.03 35.98 19.25
CA SER A 509 9.47 36.04 19.51
C SER A 509 10.26 35.31 18.43
N ILE A 510 11.41 35.87 18.05
CA ILE A 510 12.37 35.24 17.14
C ILE A 510 13.75 35.32 17.78
N SER A 511 14.30 34.17 18.15
CA SER A 511 15.62 34.04 18.77
C SER A 511 16.53 33.13 17.96
N HIS A 512 17.79 33.53 17.80
CA HIS A 512 18.84 32.75 17.11
C HIS A 512 18.42 32.25 15.73
N ALA A 513 17.89 33.15 14.90
CA ALA A 513 17.45 32.84 13.54
C ALA A 513 18.22 33.61 12.47
N THR A 514 18.20 33.10 11.24
CA THR A 514 18.52 33.87 10.03
C THR A 514 17.27 33.93 9.17
N ILE A 515 16.86 35.14 8.79
CA ILE A 515 15.71 35.40 7.92
C ILE A 515 16.24 36.12 6.68
N GLU A 516 16.12 35.51 5.50
CA GLU A 516 16.78 36.03 4.30
C GLU A 516 15.94 35.94 3.01
N TYR A 517 16.27 36.81 2.04
CA TYR A 517 15.73 36.81 0.68
C TYR A 517 14.22 37.10 0.56
N GLY A 518 13.64 37.77 1.56
CA GLY A 518 12.21 38.15 1.57
C GLY A 518 11.94 39.55 1.01
N GLY A 519 10.71 40.02 1.16
CA GLY A 519 10.32 41.40 0.85
C GLY A 519 9.97 41.68 -0.61
N SER A 520 9.43 40.69 -1.34
CA SER A 520 9.05 40.80 -2.76
C SER A 520 8.13 42.00 -3.08
N ASN A 521 7.12 42.22 -2.25
CA ASN A 521 6.04 43.18 -2.51
C ASN A 521 5.64 43.97 -1.26
N ALA A 522 4.85 45.02 -1.46
CA ALA A 522 4.25 45.79 -0.38
C ALA A 522 3.11 45.00 0.28
N TRP A 523 3.14 44.91 1.61
CA TRP A 523 2.12 44.24 2.43
C TRP A 523 0.74 44.90 2.40
N SER A 524 0.66 46.13 1.91
CA SER A 524 -0.59 46.87 1.72
C SER A 524 -0.51 47.74 0.46
N GLY A 525 -1.59 48.48 0.16
CA GLY A 525 -1.57 49.47 -0.92
C GLY A 525 -0.56 50.62 -0.74
N ASN A 526 0.12 50.69 0.41
CA ASN A 526 1.22 51.62 0.67
C ASN A 526 2.55 51.00 0.25
N THR A 527 3.16 51.50 -0.83
CA THR A 527 4.45 51.00 -1.37
C THR A 527 5.63 51.13 -0.40
N ASN A 528 5.50 51.92 0.67
CA ASN A 528 6.57 52.07 1.66
C ASN A 528 6.71 50.86 2.58
N ASN A 529 5.71 49.97 2.64
CA ASN A 529 5.72 48.86 3.60
C ASN A 529 6.30 47.53 3.07
N GLN A 530 6.84 47.51 1.86
CA GLN A 530 7.58 46.36 1.32
C GLN A 530 8.74 46.00 2.26
N SER A 531 8.70 44.80 2.84
CA SER A 531 9.63 44.36 3.88
C SER A 531 9.62 42.85 4.07
N THR A 532 10.69 42.29 4.62
CA THR A 532 10.75 40.85 4.97
C THR A 532 9.96 40.56 6.25
N ILE A 533 10.04 41.43 7.26
CA ILE A 533 9.19 41.36 8.46
C ILE A 533 8.30 42.59 8.51
N PHE A 534 6.98 42.37 8.50
CA PHE A 534 5.98 43.42 8.58
C PHE A 534 5.18 43.33 9.86
N LEU A 535 5.36 44.28 10.76
CA LEU A 535 4.52 44.43 11.94
C LEU A 535 3.36 45.36 11.63
N ALA A 536 2.22 44.78 11.26
CA ALA A 536 0.98 45.53 11.02
C ALA A 536 0.39 46.05 12.35
N LYS A 537 0.48 45.23 13.39
CA LYS A 537 0.06 45.49 14.77
C LYS A 537 0.92 44.64 15.72
N GLY A 538 0.94 45.00 17.00
CA GLY A 538 1.46 44.13 18.05
C GLY A 538 2.93 44.29 18.38
N THR A 539 3.42 43.37 19.20
CA THR A 539 4.78 43.36 19.73
C THR A 539 5.54 42.16 19.22
N LEU A 540 6.79 42.35 18.82
CA LEU A 540 7.71 41.26 18.48
C LEU A 540 9.01 41.41 19.28
N ASP A 541 9.44 40.33 19.91
CA ASP A 541 10.77 40.23 20.53
C ASP A 541 11.77 39.62 19.54
N LEU A 542 12.94 40.26 19.40
CA LEU A 542 14.02 39.82 18.54
C LEU A 542 15.31 39.67 19.36
N GLU A 543 15.91 38.48 19.27
CA GLU A 543 17.17 38.17 19.93
C GLU A 543 18.11 37.43 18.96
N SER A 544 19.38 37.85 18.88
CA SER A 544 20.45 37.15 18.14
C SER A 544 20.06 36.72 16.73
N THR A 545 19.34 37.57 16.00
CA THR A 545 18.72 37.23 14.71
C THR A 545 19.29 38.05 13.57
N ALA A 546 19.62 37.40 12.45
CA ALA A 546 20.07 38.06 11.23
C ALA A 546 18.91 38.25 10.24
N ILE A 547 18.75 39.46 9.70
CA ILE A 547 17.70 39.79 8.70
C ILE A 547 18.37 40.38 7.47
N ASN A 548 18.46 39.57 6.42
CA ASN A 548 19.36 39.83 5.29
C ASN A 548 18.67 39.79 3.93
N TYR A 549 19.24 40.50 2.96
CA TYR A 549 18.89 40.40 1.53
C TYR A 549 17.39 40.62 1.25
N SER A 550 16.75 41.52 1.98
CA SER A 550 15.38 41.97 1.68
C SER A 550 15.36 42.87 0.45
N GLU A 551 14.47 42.65 -0.52
CA GLU A 551 14.21 43.63 -1.61
C GLU A 551 13.51 44.89 -1.07
N GLY A 552 12.88 44.77 0.10
CA GLY A 552 12.28 45.86 0.84
C GLY A 552 13.14 46.35 2.01
N HIS A 553 12.44 46.77 3.07
CA HIS A 553 13.04 46.95 4.38
C HIS A 553 13.34 45.59 5.03
N GLY A 554 14.30 45.55 5.95
CA GLY A 554 14.45 44.35 6.80
C GLY A 554 13.20 44.16 7.67
N ILE A 555 12.87 45.20 8.44
CA ILE A 555 11.67 45.27 9.28
C ILE A 555 10.89 46.55 8.95
N TYR A 556 9.58 46.44 8.81
CA TYR A 556 8.65 47.57 8.80
C TYR A 556 7.73 47.52 10.02
N ILE A 557 7.62 48.63 10.74
CA ILE A 557 6.79 48.80 11.94
C ILE A 557 5.69 49.82 11.64
N ALA A 558 4.45 49.35 11.54
CA ALA A 558 3.29 50.22 11.35
C ALA A 558 2.92 50.97 12.63
N ASP A 559 2.11 52.03 12.50
CA ASP A 559 1.60 52.78 13.65
C ASP A 559 0.84 51.87 14.63
N GLY A 560 1.22 51.91 15.90
CA GLY A 560 0.66 51.05 16.96
C GLY A 560 1.30 49.66 17.09
N ALA A 561 2.30 49.31 16.27
CA ALA A 561 3.16 48.15 16.48
C ALA A 561 4.48 48.55 17.17
N ALA A 562 5.18 47.58 17.77
CA ALA A 562 6.46 47.81 18.42
C ALA A 562 7.36 46.57 18.38
N ILE A 563 8.67 46.81 18.38
CA ILE A 563 9.66 45.78 18.74
C ILE A 563 9.86 45.88 20.26
N SER A 564 9.56 44.82 21.01
CA SER A 564 9.65 44.82 22.47
C SER A 564 11.09 44.69 22.98
N SER A 565 11.94 43.99 22.23
CA SER A 565 13.38 43.89 22.44
C SER A 565 14.07 43.55 21.11
N CYS A 566 15.33 43.97 20.98
CA CYS A 566 16.12 43.88 19.75
C CYS A 566 17.60 43.66 20.07
N GLU A 567 17.90 42.60 20.81
CA GLU A 567 19.25 42.29 21.27
C GLU A 567 20.00 41.45 20.24
N GLY A 568 21.23 41.82 19.88
CA GLY A 568 22.07 41.02 18.98
C GLY A 568 21.53 40.85 17.55
N VAL A 569 20.61 41.72 17.11
CA VAL A 569 20.04 41.68 15.75
C VAL A 569 21.02 42.30 14.75
N THR A 570 21.24 41.63 13.62
CA THR A 570 22.14 42.08 12.56
C THR A 570 21.42 42.16 11.22
N PHE A 571 21.93 43.02 10.33
CA PHE A 571 21.36 43.22 9.00
C PHE A 571 22.48 43.27 7.95
N ASP A 572 22.27 42.61 6.82
CA ASP A 572 23.15 42.66 5.66
C ASP A 572 22.34 42.71 4.34
N GLY A 573 22.79 43.51 3.38
CA GLY A 573 22.24 43.48 2.02
C GLY A 573 20.76 43.84 1.83
N ASN A 574 20.09 44.49 2.79
CA ASN A 574 18.72 44.98 2.57
C ASN A 574 18.71 46.19 1.62
N VAL A 575 17.80 46.18 0.63
CA VAL A 575 17.75 47.20 -0.43
C VAL A 575 17.25 48.55 0.08
N LYS A 576 16.27 48.56 1.00
CA LYS A 576 15.79 49.78 1.67
C LYS A 576 16.43 49.93 3.05
N GLU A 577 15.71 50.47 4.03
CA GLU A 577 16.22 50.62 5.41
C GLU A 577 16.17 49.28 6.15
N ASN A 578 17.13 49.04 7.05
CA ASN A 578 17.12 47.87 7.93
C ASN A 578 15.86 47.82 8.80
N VAL A 579 15.47 48.96 9.37
CA VAL A 579 14.25 49.11 10.17
C VAL A 579 13.58 50.43 9.79
N PHE A 580 12.33 50.36 9.35
CA PHE A 580 11.48 51.53 9.10
C PHE A 580 10.32 51.56 10.09
N ASN A 581 10.02 52.72 10.68
CA ASN A 581 8.96 52.88 11.67
C ASN A 581 8.08 54.11 11.34
N ASP A 582 6.78 53.89 11.12
CA ASP A 582 5.80 54.93 10.78
C ASP A 582 5.61 55.97 11.89
N SER A 583 5.77 55.57 13.16
CA SER A 583 5.43 56.39 14.34
C SER A 583 6.63 57.21 14.88
N SER A 584 7.87 56.81 14.57
CA SER A 584 9.09 57.52 14.93
C SER A 584 10.26 57.06 14.05
N PRO A 585 10.85 57.94 13.22
CA PRO A 585 12.04 57.62 12.41
C PRO A 585 13.31 57.32 13.23
N GLU A 586 13.29 57.51 14.55
CA GLU A 586 14.41 57.20 15.44
C GLU A 586 14.29 55.76 16.01
N ALA A 587 14.90 54.83 15.26
CA ALA A 587 15.39 53.48 15.57
C ALA A 587 14.82 52.74 16.81
N ALA A 588 13.88 51.81 16.55
CA ALA A 588 13.43 50.79 17.51
C ALA A 588 14.47 49.67 17.77
N CYS A 589 15.47 49.55 16.90
CA CYS A 589 16.65 48.72 17.06
C CYS A 589 17.88 49.61 16.85
N ASN A 590 18.43 50.19 17.91
CA ASN A 590 19.65 50.99 17.76
C ASN A 590 20.81 50.05 17.41
N LEU A 591 21.28 50.14 16.16
CA LEU A 591 22.52 49.55 15.67
C LEU A 591 23.67 49.95 16.62
N ILE A 592 24.19 48.99 17.39
CA ILE A 592 25.52 49.10 18.03
C ILE A 592 26.46 48.15 17.31
#